data_AF-W3WMI6-F1
#
_entry.id   AF-W3WMI6-F1
#
_cell.length_a   1.000
_cell.length_b   1.000
_cell.length_c   1.000
_cell.angle_alpha   90.00
_cell.angle_beta   90.00
_cell.angle_gamma   90.00
#
_symmetry.space_group_name_H-M   'P 1'
#
loop_
_entity.id
_entity.type
_entity.pdbx_description
1 polymer ?
#
loop_
_entity_poly.entity_id
_entity_poly.type
_entity_poly.pdbx_seq_one_letter_code
_entity_poly.pdbx_strand_id
1 'polypeptide(L)'
;MAAVHDTIVAGAFQGWTPGFYDKNDRYYVPSKDVDVSKFKDFSLRSHDPMLGMTVYDQGALNSCVANANALAYWYELRKATNKTLEVDGPSRFFLWWNALEGDLTDGYAKRGPLQNTGTWNRHAMKILNRIGVCSDAMQHYPPSPAQTKMTKDQYSKFIQDTLAQKPEDKCYDQAETHKIGAYFRLDADRAIDTGRQSRSVDEMNAVGEICLDNVKRCLLDEHPVVLAFRFYWESIPWDKSTGEIWSLPNLWAGKDGQPPLVQSRHTPPAQNHGGHAVIAIGYDDKIQRILCQNSWGSGTRSFPSKGGLFWMPYDWVKDFAATNDFWTCRLEDSDNFKSMSEEEINQRVQNKIKEMTGH
;
A
#
# COMPACT_ATOMS: atom_id res chain seq x y z
N MET A 1 -8.86 -4.20 37.24
CA MET A 1 -7.45 -4.39 36.87
C MET A 1 -7.22 -3.58 35.60
N ALA A 2 -6.51 -2.45 35.71
CA ALA A 2 -6.32 -1.51 34.61
C ALA A 2 -5.52 -2.16 33.48
N ALA A 3 -6.04 -2.00 32.26
CA ALA A 3 -5.51 -2.58 31.04
C ALA A 3 -4.13 -2.01 30.71
N VAL A 4 -3.28 -2.89 30.18
CA VAL A 4 -1.95 -2.61 29.64
C VAL A 4 -2.09 -1.75 28.38
N HIS A 5 -2.27 -0.44 28.52
CA HIS A 5 -2.45 0.51 27.40
C HIS A 5 -1.53 1.75 27.46
N ASP A 6 -0.48 1.72 28.27
CA ASP A 6 0.56 2.75 28.23
C ASP A 6 1.82 2.21 27.55
N THR A 7 2.30 2.95 26.54
CA THR A 7 3.51 2.76 25.70
C THR A 7 3.38 2.04 24.36
N ILE A 8 2.32 2.32 23.60
CA ILE A 8 2.49 2.48 22.14
C ILE A 8 2.74 3.97 21.91
N VAL A 9 3.97 4.36 21.59
CA VAL A 9 4.25 5.75 21.20
C VAL A 9 3.40 6.06 19.98
N ALA A 10 2.50 7.04 20.12
CA ALA A 10 1.68 7.55 19.03
C ALA A 10 2.56 7.79 17.80
N GLY A 11 2.35 7.01 16.74
CA GLY A 11 3.07 7.12 15.48
C GLY A 11 4.08 6.02 15.15
N ALA A 12 4.17 4.92 15.91
CA ALA A 12 4.60 3.63 15.34
C ALA A 12 3.41 3.00 14.58
N PHE A 13 3.64 2.11 13.62
CA PHE A 13 2.60 1.41 12.82
C PHE A 13 1.98 2.17 11.64
N GLN A 14 2.62 3.24 11.19
CA GLN A 14 2.19 4.02 10.04
C GLN A 14 3.37 4.31 9.11
N GLY A 15 3.29 5.37 8.31
CA GLY A 15 4.40 5.82 7.46
C GLY A 15 4.03 6.04 6.01
N TRP A 16 2.75 6.17 5.71
CA TRP A 16 2.27 6.60 4.42
C TRP A 16 1.92 8.09 4.44
N THR A 17 2.30 8.79 3.39
CA THR A 17 1.84 10.15 3.07
C THR A 17 1.06 10.10 1.76
N PRO A 18 -0.10 10.78 1.63
CA PRO A 18 -0.83 10.86 0.37
C PRO A 18 0.02 11.40 -0.78
N GLY A 19 -0.01 10.72 -1.91
CA GLY A 19 0.64 11.11 -3.15
C GLY A 19 0.08 12.42 -3.66
N PHE A 20 0.99 13.31 -4.05
CA PHE A 20 0.66 14.55 -4.75
C PHE A 20 0.59 14.30 -6.26
N TYR A 21 -0.01 15.21 -7.02
CA TYR A 21 -0.09 15.05 -8.47
C TYR A 21 1.28 15.10 -9.14
N ASP A 22 1.53 14.14 -10.04
CA ASP A 22 2.68 14.14 -10.92
C ASP A 22 2.25 13.81 -12.35
N LYS A 23 2.52 14.73 -13.27
CA LYS A 23 2.22 14.57 -14.69
C LYS A 23 2.96 13.41 -15.36
N ASN A 24 4.01 12.91 -14.72
CA ASN A 24 4.80 11.77 -15.21
C ASN A 24 4.30 10.43 -14.67
N ASP A 25 3.26 10.43 -13.81
CA ASP A 25 2.62 9.19 -13.40
C ASP A 25 2.05 8.47 -14.63
N ARG A 26 2.41 7.19 -14.73
CA ARG A 26 1.82 6.28 -15.72
C ARG A 26 0.63 5.58 -15.08
N TYR A 27 -0.46 5.50 -15.83
CA TYR A 27 -1.72 4.93 -15.37
C TYR A 27 -1.94 3.55 -15.95
N TYR A 28 -2.39 2.64 -15.10
CA TYR A 28 -2.66 1.25 -15.41
C TYR A 28 -3.73 1.12 -16.50
N VAL A 29 -3.38 0.44 -17.60
CA VAL A 29 -4.33 0.06 -18.64
C VAL A 29 -4.74 -1.38 -18.38
N PRO A 30 -6.00 -1.66 -18.00
CA PRO A 30 -6.43 -3.02 -17.76
C PRO A 30 -6.38 -3.87 -19.04
N SER A 31 -5.97 -5.13 -18.91
CA SER A 31 -6.03 -6.08 -20.02
C SER A 31 -7.47 -6.26 -20.52
N LYS A 32 -7.64 -6.27 -21.85
CA LYS A 32 -8.94 -6.53 -22.49
C LYS A 32 -9.36 -8.00 -22.39
N ASP A 33 -8.40 -8.88 -22.15
CA ASP A 33 -8.61 -10.33 -22.09
C ASP A 33 -9.16 -10.77 -20.72
N VAL A 34 -9.09 -9.90 -19.71
CA VAL A 34 -9.62 -10.16 -18.38
C VAL A 34 -11.11 -9.85 -18.31
N ASP A 35 -11.91 -10.90 -18.12
CA ASP A 35 -13.34 -10.81 -17.84
C ASP A 35 -13.60 -10.99 -16.34
N VAL A 36 -13.61 -9.87 -15.60
CA VAL A 36 -13.87 -9.83 -14.15
C VAL A 36 -15.19 -10.49 -13.75
N SER A 37 -16.18 -10.56 -14.66
CA SER A 37 -17.51 -11.10 -14.32
C SER A 37 -17.49 -12.61 -14.07
N LYS A 38 -16.49 -13.31 -14.64
CA LYS A 38 -16.28 -14.77 -14.53
C LYS A 38 -15.59 -15.18 -13.23
N PHE A 39 -14.90 -14.27 -12.55
CA PHE A 39 -14.12 -14.58 -11.36
C PHE A 39 -14.75 -13.91 -10.13
N LYS A 40 -15.52 -14.69 -9.37
CA LYS A 40 -16.18 -14.23 -8.13
C LYS A 40 -15.22 -14.09 -6.95
N ASP A 41 -14.07 -14.72 -7.02
CA ASP A 41 -12.98 -14.55 -6.08
C ASP A 41 -11.66 -14.83 -6.81
N PHE A 42 -10.57 -14.35 -6.21
CA PHE A 42 -9.22 -14.61 -6.69
C PHE A 42 -8.21 -14.39 -5.56
N SER A 43 -7.13 -15.17 -5.51
CA SER A 43 -6.00 -14.94 -4.61
C SER A 43 -4.68 -15.28 -5.28
N LEU A 44 -3.72 -14.35 -5.25
CA LEU A 44 -2.35 -14.60 -5.72
C LEU A 44 -1.67 -15.72 -4.93
N ARG A 45 -2.15 -16.03 -3.71
CA ARG A 45 -1.63 -17.12 -2.87
C ARG A 45 -1.87 -18.51 -3.45
N SER A 46 -2.82 -18.69 -4.37
CA SER A 46 -2.99 -19.97 -5.07
C SER A 46 -1.81 -20.27 -6.00
N HIS A 47 -1.13 -19.23 -6.47
CA HIS A 47 0.00 -19.33 -7.41
C HIS A 47 1.35 -19.26 -6.69
N ASP A 48 1.46 -18.41 -5.65
CA ASP A 48 2.64 -18.32 -4.79
C ASP A 48 2.25 -18.38 -3.30
N PRO A 49 2.30 -19.58 -2.68
CA PRO A 49 2.02 -19.75 -1.26
C PRO A 49 2.97 -18.96 -0.34
N MET A 50 4.20 -18.66 -0.79
CA MET A 50 5.23 -17.98 0.01
C MET A 50 4.94 -16.49 0.17
N LEU A 51 4.27 -15.86 -0.80
CA LEU A 51 3.88 -14.44 -0.70
C LEU A 51 2.99 -14.19 0.54
N GLY A 52 2.19 -15.18 0.94
CA GLY A 52 1.35 -15.15 2.15
C GLY A 52 1.99 -15.76 3.41
N MET A 53 3.26 -16.15 3.37
CA MET A 53 3.99 -16.67 4.53
C MET A 53 4.98 -15.65 5.10
N THR A 54 5.63 -14.84 4.27
CA THR A 54 6.52 -13.80 4.79
C THR A 54 5.74 -12.60 5.29
N VAL A 55 5.42 -12.62 6.58
CA VAL A 55 4.78 -11.51 7.29
C VAL A 55 5.86 -10.65 7.93
N TYR A 56 6.17 -9.54 7.28
CA TYR A 56 7.08 -8.56 7.82
C TYR A 56 6.54 -7.91 9.11
N ASP A 57 7.44 -7.53 10.03
CA ASP A 57 7.16 -6.61 11.14
C ASP A 57 7.94 -5.32 10.89
N GLN A 58 7.23 -4.20 10.70
CA GLN A 58 7.84 -2.89 10.49
C GLN A 58 8.41 -2.28 11.79
N GLY A 59 7.94 -2.73 12.95
CA GLY A 59 8.35 -2.22 14.26
C GLY A 59 8.18 -0.72 14.44
N ALA A 60 9.23 -0.06 14.92
CA ALA A 60 9.23 1.37 15.25
C ALA A 60 9.37 2.29 14.04
N LEU A 61 9.76 1.76 12.88
CA LEU A 61 9.93 2.60 11.71
C LEU A 61 8.57 2.86 11.06
N ASN A 62 8.40 4.11 10.63
CA ASN A 62 7.30 4.51 9.77
C ASN A 62 7.62 4.11 8.34
N SER A 63 7.58 2.79 8.09
CA SER A 63 8.12 2.16 6.88
C SER A 63 7.12 1.25 6.19
N CYS A 64 5.82 1.37 6.49
CA CYS A 64 4.78 0.55 5.86
C CYS A 64 4.84 0.56 4.33
N VAL A 65 5.14 1.73 3.74
CA VAL A 65 5.36 1.88 2.31
C VAL A 65 6.49 0.97 1.81
N ALA A 66 7.65 0.99 2.47
CA ALA A 66 8.77 0.14 2.08
C ALA A 66 8.44 -1.35 2.25
N ASN A 67 7.72 -1.73 3.31
CA ASN A 67 7.30 -3.12 3.53
C ASN A 67 6.36 -3.62 2.42
N ALA A 68 5.34 -2.84 2.07
CA ALA A 68 4.37 -3.21 1.03
C ALA A 68 5.02 -3.28 -0.36
N ASN A 69 5.86 -2.30 -0.71
CA ASN A 69 6.55 -2.29 -2.02
C ASN A 69 7.65 -3.36 -2.12
N ALA A 70 8.32 -3.69 -1.01
CA ALA A 70 9.26 -4.82 -0.96
C ALA A 70 8.55 -6.15 -1.23
N LEU A 71 7.36 -6.38 -0.65
CA LEU A 71 6.55 -7.56 -0.95
C LEU A 71 6.11 -7.60 -2.43
N ALA A 72 5.69 -6.46 -2.98
CA ALA A 72 5.28 -6.36 -4.38
C ALA A 72 6.45 -6.72 -5.33
N TYR A 73 7.62 -6.12 -5.13
CA TYR A 73 8.83 -6.48 -5.90
C TYR A 73 9.15 -7.97 -5.77
N TRP A 74 9.12 -8.51 -4.55
CA TRP A 74 9.50 -9.89 -4.33
C TRP A 74 8.56 -10.88 -5.02
N TYR A 75 7.27 -10.55 -5.07
CA TYR A 75 6.28 -11.30 -5.84
C TYR A 75 6.60 -11.27 -7.33
N GLU A 76 6.79 -10.08 -7.90
CA GLU A 76 7.09 -9.92 -9.33
C GLU A 76 8.36 -10.68 -9.72
N LEU A 77 9.40 -10.63 -8.88
CA LEU A 77 10.63 -11.41 -9.08
C LEU A 77 10.37 -12.91 -9.13
N ARG A 78 9.62 -13.44 -8.16
CA ARG A 78 9.28 -14.86 -8.12
C ARG A 78 8.42 -15.28 -9.30
N LYS A 79 7.38 -14.51 -9.62
CA LYS A 79 6.51 -14.77 -10.76
C LYS A 79 7.30 -14.84 -12.07
N ALA A 80 8.16 -13.87 -12.34
CA ALA A 80 8.85 -13.79 -13.62
C ALA A 80 10.03 -14.76 -13.75
N THR A 81 10.70 -15.10 -12.64
CA THR A 81 12.00 -15.81 -12.70
C THR A 81 12.04 -17.14 -11.95
N ASN A 82 11.04 -17.44 -11.12
CA ASN A 82 11.05 -18.51 -10.13
C ASN A 82 12.26 -18.44 -9.16
N LYS A 83 12.87 -17.26 -9.00
CA LYS A 83 13.98 -16.98 -8.09
C LYS A 83 13.55 -16.04 -6.98
N THR A 84 14.34 -16.01 -5.92
CA THR A 84 14.20 -15.06 -4.81
C THR A 84 15.47 -14.23 -4.70
N LEU A 85 15.36 -13.02 -4.16
CA LEU A 85 16.53 -12.18 -3.93
C LEU A 85 17.49 -12.78 -2.90
N GLU A 86 16.97 -13.61 -2.00
CA GLU A 86 17.63 -14.53 -1.07
C GLU A 86 16.53 -15.19 -0.20
N VAL A 87 16.90 -15.87 0.90
CA VAL A 87 15.93 -16.43 1.87
C VAL A 87 15.15 -15.32 2.58
N ASP A 88 15.83 -14.22 2.93
CA ASP A 88 15.26 -13.13 3.73
C ASP A 88 14.53 -12.06 2.89
N GLY A 89 14.63 -12.14 1.56
CA GLY A 89 13.95 -11.26 0.62
C GLY A 89 14.58 -9.87 0.47
N PRO A 90 13.86 -8.90 -0.12
CA PRO A 90 14.34 -7.52 -0.31
C PRO A 90 14.48 -6.73 0.98
N SER A 91 15.57 -5.97 1.09
CA SER A 91 15.84 -5.07 2.20
C SER A 91 14.81 -3.94 2.23
N ARG A 92 13.92 -4.04 3.21
CA ARG A 92 12.94 -2.99 3.51
C ARG A 92 13.61 -1.74 4.07
N PHE A 93 14.74 -1.89 4.76
CA PHE A 93 15.50 -0.77 5.30
C PHE A 93 16.15 0.04 4.18
N PHE A 94 16.82 -0.63 3.23
CA PHE A 94 17.39 0.01 2.05
C PHE A 94 16.34 0.83 1.30
N LEU A 95 15.18 0.21 1.04
CA LEU A 95 14.09 0.87 0.33
C LEU A 95 13.51 2.06 1.12
N TRP A 96 13.30 1.91 2.43
CA TRP A 96 12.81 2.97 3.31
C TRP A 96 13.79 4.15 3.38
N TRP A 97 15.07 3.88 3.62
CA TRP A 97 16.09 4.90 3.79
C TRP A 97 16.26 5.73 2.52
N ASN A 98 16.37 5.07 1.35
CA ASN A 98 16.46 5.74 0.06
C ASN A 98 15.20 6.55 -0.29
N ALA A 99 14.02 6.04 0.05
CA ALA A 99 12.77 6.75 -0.18
C ALA A 99 12.59 7.98 0.74
N LEU A 100 13.30 8.04 1.86
CA LEU A 100 13.40 9.21 2.74
C LEU A 100 14.47 10.21 2.27
N GLU A 101 15.66 9.75 1.87
CA GLU A 101 16.76 10.61 1.37
C GLU A 101 16.30 11.36 0.11
N GLY A 102 15.63 10.65 -0.80
CA GLY A 102 14.81 11.26 -1.84
C GLY A 102 15.57 12.15 -2.83
N ASP A 103 16.87 11.92 -3.05
CA ASP A 103 17.61 12.60 -4.12
C ASP A 103 17.34 11.97 -5.49
N LEU A 104 16.05 11.96 -5.86
CA LEU A 104 15.61 11.65 -7.20
C LEU A 104 15.68 12.95 -7.98
N THR A 105 16.76 13.13 -8.74
CA THR A 105 17.17 14.36 -9.43
C THR A 105 16.21 14.84 -10.55
N ASP A 106 14.99 14.32 -10.63
CA ASP A 106 13.96 14.64 -11.63
C ASP A 106 12.96 15.71 -11.17
N GLY A 107 13.35 16.59 -10.24
CA GLY A 107 12.50 17.70 -9.78
C GLY A 107 11.43 17.29 -8.77
N TYR A 108 11.60 16.14 -8.10
CA TYR A 108 10.72 15.70 -7.04
C TYR A 108 10.93 16.46 -5.74
N ALA A 109 9.86 16.58 -4.94
CA ALA A 109 9.94 17.17 -3.61
C ALA A 109 10.82 16.30 -2.70
N LYS A 110 12.02 16.78 -2.35
CA LYS A 110 12.79 16.20 -1.24
C LYS A 110 11.95 16.32 0.03
N ARG A 111 11.91 15.27 0.88
CA ARG A 111 11.15 15.28 2.15
C ARG A 111 11.72 16.23 3.22
N GLY A 112 12.69 17.07 2.87
CA GLY A 112 13.48 17.83 3.82
C GLY A 112 14.50 16.92 4.52
N PRO A 113 14.90 17.23 5.77
CA PRO A 113 15.86 16.40 6.49
C PRO A 113 15.30 15.00 6.77
N LEU A 114 16.18 13.99 6.77
CA LEU A 114 15.85 12.59 7.08
C LEU A 114 15.14 12.50 8.43
N GLN A 115 13.89 12.03 8.40
CA GLN A 115 13.03 11.90 9.58
C GLN A 115 12.15 10.66 9.44
N ASN A 116 11.79 10.05 10.57
CA ASN A 116 10.89 8.89 10.63
C ASN A 116 9.41 9.29 10.42
N THR A 117 9.10 9.97 9.32
CA THR A 117 7.76 10.50 9.00
C THR A 117 7.01 9.65 7.96
N GLY A 118 7.65 8.61 7.43
CA GLY A 118 7.12 7.85 6.31
C GLY A 118 7.42 8.47 4.95
N THR A 119 6.85 7.89 3.91
CA THR A 119 7.08 8.29 2.51
C THR A 119 5.82 8.07 1.66
N TRP A 120 5.94 8.27 0.35
CA TRP A 120 4.90 8.01 -0.64
C TRP A 120 5.12 6.66 -1.32
N ASN A 121 4.05 5.92 -1.65
CA ASN A 121 4.17 4.69 -2.45
C ASN A 121 4.97 4.92 -3.74
N ARG A 122 4.74 6.07 -4.39
CA ARG A 122 5.47 6.48 -5.59
C ARG A 122 6.98 6.58 -5.38
N HIS A 123 7.45 7.08 -4.23
CA HIS A 123 8.89 7.16 -3.97
C HIS A 123 9.51 5.77 -3.93
N ALA A 124 8.89 4.83 -3.19
CA ALA A 124 9.38 3.45 -3.15
C ALA A 124 9.40 2.81 -4.55
N MET A 125 8.37 3.00 -5.36
CA MET A 125 8.35 2.53 -6.75
C MET A 125 9.48 3.15 -7.59
N LYS A 126 9.77 4.45 -7.43
CA LYS A 126 10.89 5.10 -8.12
C LYS A 126 12.26 4.57 -7.68
N ILE A 127 12.46 4.32 -6.39
CA ILE A 127 13.69 3.69 -5.88
C ILE A 127 13.85 2.31 -6.54
N LEU A 128 12.81 1.47 -6.49
CA LEU A 128 12.83 0.15 -7.13
C LEU A 128 13.12 0.24 -8.64
N ASN A 129 12.63 1.25 -9.35
CA ASN A 129 12.83 1.37 -10.79
C ASN A 129 14.20 1.93 -11.18
N ARG A 130 14.75 2.88 -10.41
CA ARG A 130 15.99 3.58 -10.77
C ARG A 130 17.23 2.99 -10.12
N ILE A 131 17.11 2.63 -8.85
CA ILE A 131 18.20 2.12 -8.02
C ILE A 131 18.08 0.60 -7.88
N GLY A 132 16.85 0.11 -7.66
CA GLY A 132 16.55 -1.29 -7.34
C GLY A 132 16.54 -1.54 -5.84
N VAL A 133 16.77 -2.79 -5.43
CA VAL A 133 16.79 -3.17 -4.01
C VAL A 133 17.77 -4.32 -3.76
N CYS A 134 18.54 -4.22 -2.68
CA CYS A 134 19.40 -5.31 -2.21
C CYS A 134 18.64 -6.29 -1.31
N SER A 135 19.24 -7.42 -0.96
CA SER A 135 18.67 -8.38 -0.02
C SER A 135 18.71 -7.85 1.42
N ASP A 136 17.76 -8.30 2.24
CA ASP A 136 17.75 -8.01 3.68
C ASP A 136 19.02 -8.55 4.36
N ALA A 137 19.66 -9.60 3.81
CA ALA A 137 20.95 -10.08 4.31
C ALA A 137 22.11 -9.10 4.07
N MET A 138 22.07 -8.32 2.99
CA MET A 138 23.06 -7.25 2.77
C MET A 138 22.80 -6.04 3.66
N GLN A 139 21.53 -5.70 3.83
CA GLN A 139 21.10 -4.56 4.63
C GLN A 139 19.93 -4.95 5.53
N HIS A 140 20.26 -5.38 6.74
CA HIS A 140 19.29 -5.90 7.68
C HIS A 140 18.27 -4.84 8.10
N TYR A 141 17.02 -5.28 8.21
CA TYR A 141 16.00 -4.48 8.86
C TYR A 141 16.30 -4.35 10.36
N PRO A 142 16.25 -3.14 10.94
CA PRO A 142 16.59 -2.98 12.34
C PRO A 142 15.58 -3.72 13.22
N PRO A 143 16.03 -4.30 14.35
CA PRO A 143 15.16 -5.06 15.23
C PRO A 143 14.03 -4.17 15.76
N SER A 144 12.81 -4.71 15.80
CA SER A 144 11.61 -4.00 16.22
C SER A 144 11.71 -3.55 17.69
N PRO A 145 11.83 -2.23 17.97
CA PRO A 145 11.90 -1.71 19.33
C PRO A 145 10.63 -1.97 20.12
N ALA A 146 9.49 -2.21 19.47
CA ALA A 146 8.27 -2.52 20.19
C ALA A 146 8.42 -3.81 21.03
N GLN A 147 9.37 -4.71 20.71
CA GLN A 147 9.68 -5.88 21.56
C GLN A 147 10.40 -5.50 22.87
N THR A 148 10.94 -4.29 22.96
CA THR A 148 11.69 -3.77 24.09
C THR A 148 10.91 -2.62 24.71
N LYS A 149 10.66 -2.64 26.02
CA LYS A 149 9.95 -1.58 26.74
C LYS A 149 10.80 -0.30 26.80
N MET A 150 11.00 0.36 25.67
CA MET A 150 11.86 1.54 25.54
C MET A 150 11.19 2.77 26.16
N THR A 151 11.98 3.60 26.83
CA THR A 151 11.59 4.97 27.17
C THR A 151 11.51 5.84 25.92
N LYS A 152 10.85 7.00 26.02
CA LYS A 152 10.77 7.98 24.92
C LYS A 152 12.16 8.41 24.41
N ASP A 153 13.13 8.54 25.31
CA ASP A 153 14.50 8.94 24.97
C ASP A 153 15.25 7.80 24.26
N GLN A 154 15.08 6.56 24.73
CA GLN A 154 15.63 5.37 24.06
C GLN A 154 15.06 5.21 22.65
N TYR A 155 13.75 5.40 22.48
CA TYR A 155 13.10 5.40 21.17
C TYR A 155 13.65 6.50 20.26
N SER A 156 13.74 7.74 20.77
CA SER A 156 14.23 8.88 19.99
C SER A 156 15.69 8.67 19.56
N LYS A 157 16.54 8.16 20.45
CA LYS A 157 17.91 7.79 20.14
C LYS A 157 17.98 6.66 19.12
N PHE A 158 17.19 5.60 19.28
CA PHE A 158 17.12 4.50 18.32
C PHE A 158 16.79 5.02 16.91
N ILE A 159 15.79 5.89 16.77
CA ILE A 159 15.41 6.47 15.48
C ILE A 159 16.54 7.33 14.90
N GLN A 160 17.19 8.16 15.71
CA GLN A 160 18.32 8.98 15.26
C GLN A 160 19.49 8.12 14.78
N ASP A 161 19.89 7.12 15.58
CA ASP A 161 20.97 6.19 15.24
C ASP A 161 20.63 5.36 13.99
N THR A 162 19.35 5.04 13.78
CA THR A 162 18.87 4.29 12.61
C THR A 162 18.86 5.16 11.35
N LEU A 163 18.43 6.42 11.43
CA LEU A 163 18.45 7.35 10.28
C LEU A 163 19.88 7.68 9.82
N ALA A 164 20.85 7.67 10.76
CA ALA A 164 22.26 7.89 10.46
C ALA A 164 22.93 6.73 9.71
N GLN A 165 22.29 5.56 9.64
CA GLN A 165 22.82 4.39 8.94
C GLN A 165 22.49 4.45 7.44
N LYS A 166 23.30 5.21 6.69
CA LYS A 166 23.28 5.18 5.23
C LYS A 166 23.67 3.78 4.74
N PRO A 167 22.91 3.16 3.80
CA PRO A 167 23.33 1.91 3.17
C PRO A 167 24.71 2.03 2.50
N GLU A 168 25.50 0.96 2.58
CA GLU A 168 26.84 0.91 1.99
C GLU A 168 26.81 0.72 0.46
N ASP A 169 27.89 1.10 -0.25
CA ASP A 169 27.99 1.02 -1.72
C ASP A 169 27.67 -0.37 -2.27
N LYS A 170 28.14 -1.44 -1.60
CA LYS A 170 27.84 -2.83 -1.97
C LYS A 170 26.34 -3.16 -2.06
N CYS A 171 25.51 -2.47 -1.26
CA CYS A 171 24.06 -2.61 -1.32
C CYS A 171 23.51 -2.01 -2.62
N TYR A 172 24.05 -0.87 -3.05
CA TYR A 172 23.68 -0.26 -4.33
C TYR A 172 24.13 -1.10 -5.52
N ASP A 173 25.34 -1.70 -5.44
CA ASP A 173 25.84 -2.60 -6.48
C ASP A 173 24.90 -3.81 -6.69
N GLN A 174 24.42 -4.43 -5.61
CA GLN A 174 23.44 -5.53 -5.73
C GLN A 174 22.08 -5.01 -6.20
N ALA A 175 21.63 -3.86 -5.68
CA ALA A 175 20.35 -3.26 -6.03
C ALA A 175 20.24 -2.97 -7.53
N GLU A 176 21.33 -2.56 -8.19
CA GLU A 176 21.33 -2.23 -9.61
C GLU A 176 20.89 -3.41 -10.51
N THR A 177 21.11 -4.65 -10.07
CA THR A 177 20.70 -5.86 -10.78
C THR A 177 19.27 -6.31 -10.48
N HIS A 178 18.57 -5.58 -9.61
CA HIS A 178 17.29 -5.95 -9.00
C HIS A 178 16.29 -4.78 -9.05
N LYS A 179 16.09 -4.27 -10.27
CA LYS A 179 15.16 -3.18 -10.58
C LYS A 179 13.83 -3.71 -11.09
N ILE A 180 12.76 -2.95 -10.84
CA ILE A 180 11.52 -3.10 -11.62
C ILE A 180 11.68 -2.36 -12.95
N GLY A 181 11.12 -2.88 -14.04
CA GLY A 181 11.13 -2.22 -15.33
C GLY A 181 10.01 -1.18 -15.50
N ALA A 182 8.88 -1.34 -14.78
CA ALA A 182 7.77 -0.41 -14.84
C ALA A 182 6.93 -0.37 -13.55
N TYR A 183 6.17 0.71 -13.36
CA TYR A 183 5.15 0.85 -12.32
C TYR A 183 4.01 1.75 -12.79
N PHE A 184 2.79 1.47 -12.29
CA PHE A 184 1.57 2.12 -12.76
C PHE A 184 0.64 2.46 -11.60
N ARG A 185 -0.02 3.61 -11.69
CA ARG A 185 -1.08 4.04 -10.78
C ARG A 185 -2.43 3.46 -11.21
N LEU A 186 -3.21 2.94 -10.28
CA LEU A 186 -4.52 2.33 -10.55
C LEU A 186 -5.70 3.25 -10.24
N ASP A 187 -5.49 4.27 -9.42
CA ASP A 187 -6.49 5.28 -9.13
C ASP A 187 -6.22 6.59 -9.87
N ALA A 188 -7.29 7.29 -10.25
CA ALA A 188 -7.15 8.63 -10.81
C ALA A 188 -6.55 9.56 -9.75
N ASP A 189 -5.77 10.55 -10.19
CA ASP A 189 -5.15 11.45 -9.24
C ASP A 189 -6.18 12.13 -8.33
N ARG A 190 -5.80 12.25 -7.06
CA ARG A 190 -6.61 12.85 -6.01
C ARG A 190 -5.92 14.14 -5.63
N ALA A 191 -6.27 15.21 -6.32
CA ALA A 191 -5.81 16.56 -6.03
C ALA A 191 -6.43 17.07 -4.71
N ILE A 192 -6.12 16.43 -3.59
CA ILE A 192 -6.53 16.92 -2.26
C ILE A 192 -5.72 18.18 -1.91
N ASP A 193 -4.49 18.33 -2.44
CA ASP A 193 -3.56 19.39 -2.05
C ASP A 193 -3.15 20.40 -3.14
N THR A 194 -3.63 20.28 -4.39
CA THR A 194 -3.16 21.17 -5.49
C THR A 194 -4.16 22.25 -5.89
N GLY A 195 -5.29 22.41 -5.19
CA GLY A 195 -6.34 23.35 -5.60
C GLY A 195 -6.94 23.07 -6.99
N ARG A 196 -6.65 21.90 -7.58
CA ARG A 196 -7.30 21.44 -8.81
C ARG A 196 -8.67 20.89 -8.43
N GLN A 197 -9.70 21.65 -8.83
CA GLN A 197 -11.13 21.34 -8.91
C GLN A 197 -11.65 20.29 -7.92
N SER A 198 -12.53 20.73 -7.00
CA SER A 198 -13.35 19.78 -6.24
C SER A 198 -14.11 18.89 -7.23
N ARG A 199 -13.78 17.60 -7.26
CA ARG A 199 -14.60 16.63 -7.98
C ARG A 199 -16.00 16.65 -7.39
N SER A 200 -17.01 16.57 -8.24
CA SER A 200 -18.38 16.32 -7.80
C SER A 200 -18.47 14.96 -7.08
N VAL A 201 -19.52 14.77 -6.30
CA VAL A 201 -19.75 13.48 -5.61
C VAL A 201 -19.87 12.34 -6.62
N ASP A 202 -20.50 12.56 -7.77
CA ASP A 202 -20.63 11.55 -8.82
C ASP A 202 -19.29 11.20 -9.47
N GLU A 203 -18.41 12.19 -9.67
CA GLU A 203 -17.05 11.93 -10.14
C GLU A 203 -16.22 11.14 -9.14
N MET A 204 -16.31 11.48 -7.85
CA MET A 204 -15.62 10.70 -6.79
C MET A 204 -16.14 9.26 -6.71
N ASN A 205 -17.47 9.08 -6.81
CA ASN A 205 -18.11 7.77 -6.85
C ASN A 205 -17.62 6.95 -8.05
N ALA A 206 -17.63 7.54 -9.24
CA ALA A 206 -17.20 6.89 -10.48
C ALA A 206 -15.72 6.51 -10.45
N VAL A 207 -14.85 7.39 -9.94
CA VAL A 207 -13.42 7.09 -9.74
C VAL A 207 -13.23 5.93 -8.78
N GLY A 208 -14.01 5.87 -7.70
CA GLY A 208 -13.99 4.75 -6.76
C GLY A 208 -14.36 3.42 -7.41
N GLU A 209 -15.43 3.37 -8.19
CA GLU A 209 -15.83 2.16 -8.93
C GLU A 209 -14.76 1.74 -9.95
N ILE A 210 -14.18 2.68 -10.69
CA ILE A 210 -13.08 2.42 -11.64
C ILE A 210 -11.84 1.90 -10.93
N CYS A 211 -11.49 2.46 -9.77
CA CYS A 211 -10.35 2.00 -8.97
C CYS A 211 -10.54 0.54 -8.55
N LEU A 212 -11.72 0.18 -8.02
CA LEU A 212 -12.01 -1.19 -7.63
C LEU A 212 -11.95 -2.16 -8.82
N ASP A 213 -12.49 -1.78 -9.98
CA ASP A 213 -12.37 -2.58 -11.21
C ASP A 213 -10.90 -2.76 -11.64
N ASN A 214 -10.10 -1.68 -11.61
CA ASN A 214 -8.68 -1.75 -11.91
C ASN A 214 -7.92 -2.67 -10.93
N VAL A 215 -8.23 -2.61 -9.62
CA VAL A 215 -7.62 -3.49 -8.60
C VAL A 215 -7.93 -4.95 -8.90
N LYS A 216 -9.19 -5.29 -9.17
CA LYS A 216 -9.59 -6.66 -9.50
C LYS A 216 -8.93 -7.16 -10.78
N ARG A 217 -8.90 -6.35 -11.83
CA ARG A 217 -8.26 -6.69 -13.10
C ARG A 217 -6.76 -6.90 -12.93
N CYS A 218 -6.09 -6.02 -12.19
CA CYS A 218 -4.66 -6.16 -11.93
C CYS A 218 -4.35 -7.46 -11.16
N LEU A 219 -5.19 -7.81 -10.18
CA LEU A 219 -5.06 -9.08 -9.46
C LEU A 219 -5.30 -10.28 -10.38
N LEU A 220 -6.30 -10.25 -11.26
CA LEU A 220 -6.56 -11.30 -12.23
C LEU A 220 -5.49 -11.42 -13.32
N ASP A 221 -4.81 -10.33 -13.65
CA ASP A 221 -3.58 -10.32 -14.44
C ASP A 221 -2.36 -10.84 -13.62
N GLU A 222 -2.62 -11.35 -12.42
CA GLU A 222 -1.65 -11.94 -11.49
C GLU A 222 -0.59 -10.94 -11.03
N HIS A 223 -0.99 -9.72 -10.69
CA HIS A 223 -0.10 -8.70 -10.13
C HIS A 223 -0.68 -8.07 -8.87
N PRO A 224 0.11 -7.96 -7.78
CA PRO A 224 -0.36 -7.36 -6.56
C PRO A 224 -0.53 -5.86 -6.72
N VAL A 225 -1.32 -5.28 -5.81
CA VAL A 225 -1.55 -3.83 -5.76
C VAL A 225 -1.14 -3.33 -4.39
N VAL A 226 -0.16 -2.44 -4.34
CA VAL A 226 0.13 -1.65 -3.15
C VAL A 226 -0.91 -0.53 -3.05
N LEU A 227 -1.53 -0.35 -1.90
CA LEU A 227 -2.46 0.75 -1.65
C LEU A 227 -2.23 1.33 -0.26
N ALA A 228 -2.85 2.47 0.02
CA ALA A 228 -2.86 3.02 1.36
C ALA A 228 -4.25 3.48 1.80
N PHE A 229 -4.44 3.52 3.12
CA PHE A 229 -5.68 3.94 3.76
C PHE A 229 -5.41 4.82 4.98
N ARG A 230 -6.36 5.70 5.29
CA ARG A 230 -6.34 6.56 6.47
C ARG A 230 -6.88 5.81 7.69
N PHE A 231 -6.33 6.10 8.86
CA PHE A 231 -6.94 5.70 10.11
C PHE A 231 -8.07 6.65 10.48
N TYR A 232 -9.21 6.09 10.86
CA TYR A 232 -10.37 6.80 11.41
C TYR A 232 -10.47 6.67 12.93
N TRP A 233 -9.46 6.04 13.53
CA TRP A 233 -9.43 5.61 14.92
C TRP A 233 -7.99 5.60 15.42
N GLU A 234 -7.83 5.62 16.73
CA GLU A 234 -6.54 5.36 17.38
C GLU A 234 -6.24 3.85 17.47
N SER A 235 -7.29 3.01 17.52
CA SER A 235 -7.20 1.56 17.55
C SER A 235 -8.25 0.93 16.63
N ILE A 236 -7.85 -0.07 15.86
CA ILE A 236 -8.67 -0.63 14.78
C ILE A 236 -9.83 -1.44 15.36
N PRO A 237 -11.09 -1.06 15.09
CA PRO A 237 -12.26 -1.84 15.51
C PRO A 237 -12.46 -3.03 14.56
N TRP A 238 -11.58 -4.03 14.65
CA TRP A 238 -11.62 -5.22 13.80
C TRP A 238 -12.96 -5.95 13.88
N ASP A 239 -13.54 -6.23 12.71
CA ASP A 239 -14.67 -7.14 12.55
C ASP A 239 -14.17 -8.58 12.41
N LYS A 240 -14.54 -9.41 13.39
CA LYS A 240 -14.11 -10.82 13.50
C LYS A 240 -15.14 -11.80 12.91
N SER A 241 -16.27 -11.31 12.39
CA SER A 241 -17.34 -12.15 11.83
C SER A 241 -16.92 -12.89 10.56
N THR A 242 -15.83 -12.44 9.91
CA THR A 242 -15.24 -13.02 8.70
C THR A 242 -14.38 -14.28 8.95
N GLY A 243 -14.26 -14.71 10.22
CA GLY A 243 -13.57 -15.94 10.59
C GLY A 243 -12.10 -15.73 11.00
N GLU A 244 -11.20 -16.56 10.49
CA GLU A 244 -9.77 -16.55 10.86
C GLU A 244 -9.00 -15.31 10.37
N ILE A 245 -9.50 -14.67 9.31
CA ILE A 245 -8.96 -13.42 8.77
C ILE A 245 -9.95 -12.34 9.13
N TRP A 246 -9.52 -11.40 9.96
CA TRP A 246 -10.37 -10.30 10.41
C TRP A 246 -10.53 -9.24 9.32
N SER A 247 -11.60 -8.46 9.42
CA SER A 247 -11.95 -7.41 8.47
C SER A 247 -11.87 -6.04 9.10
N LEU A 248 -11.51 -5.01 8.32
CA LEU A 248 -11.92 -3.65 8.65
C LEU A 248 -13.46 -3.58 8.69
N PRO A 249 -14.05 -2.73 9.54
CA PRO A 249 -15.50 -2.51 9.52
C PRO A 249 -15.92 -1.93 8.18
N ASN A 250 -17.20 -2.10 7.81
CA ASN A 250 -17.76 -1.42 6.65
C ASN A 250 -17.67 0.11 6.84
N LEU A 251 -17.16 0.82 5.84
CA LEU A 251 -16.93 2.26 5.95
C LEU A 251 -18.25 3.04 5.98
N TRP A 252 -19.09 2.89 4.96
CA TRP A 252 -20.34 3.66 4.80
C TRP A 252 -21.53 2.80 4.36
N ALA A 253 -21.30 1.62 3.80
CA ALA A 253 -22.37 0.84 3.17
C ALA A 253 -23.23 0.03 4.16
N GLY A 254 -22.91 0.05 5.47
CA GLY A 254 -23.69 -0.61 6.53
C GLY A 254 -24.10 -2.04 6.16
N LYS A 255 -23.13 -2.95 6.00
CA LYS A 255 -23.37 -4.35 5.65
C LYS A 255 -23.26 -5.29 6.85
N ASP A 256 -23.77 -6.51 6.69
CA ASP A 256 -23.55 -7.63 7.61
C ASP A 256 -24.10 -7.39 9.03
N GLY A 257 -25.13 -6.54 9.13
CA GLY A 257 -25.74 -6.16 10.41
C GLY A 257 -24.87 -5.22 11.27
N GLN A 258 -23.76 -4.72 10.72
CA GLN A 258 -22.87 -3.79 11.41
C GLN A 258 -23.17 -2.33 11.02
N PRO A 259 -23.15 -1.38 11.97
CA PRO A 259 -23.29 0.03 11.65
C PRO A 259 -22.08 0.49 10.80
N PRO A 260 -22.28 1.41 9.83
CA PRO A 260 -21.17 1.99 9.10
C PRO A 260 -20.32 2.87 10.02
N LEU A 261 -19.02 2.94 9.70
CA LEU A 261 -18.07 3.81 10.40
C LEU A 261 -18.39 5.30 10.21
N VAL A 262 -18.78 5.70 9.00
CA VAL A 262 -19.17 7.07 8.65
C VAL A 262 -20.58 7.11 8.09
N GLN A 263 -21.30 8.21 8.35
CA GLN A 263 -22.70 8.37 7.93
C GLN A 263 -22.85 8.75 6.45
N SER A 264 -21.81 9.33 5.85
CA SER A 264 -21.80 9.76 4.45
C SER A 264 -20.52 9.33 3.74
N ARG A 265 -20.64 9.00 2.46
CA ARG A 265 -19.51 8.72 1.58
C ARG A 265 -18.53 9.90 1.52
N HIS A 266 -17.25 9.59 1.36
CA HIS A 266 -16.16 10.54 1.19
C HIS A 266 -15.94 11.46 2.40
N THR A 267 -16.40 11.02 3.57
CA THR A 267 -16.16 11.73 4.84
C THR A 267 -14.74 11.42 5.30
N PRO A 268 -13.83 12.42 5.41
CA PRO A 268 -12.50 12.19 5.96
C PRO A 268 -12.56 11.87 7.46
N PRO A 269 -11.50 11.28 8.03
CA PRO A 269 -11.43 11.09 9.48
C PRO A 269 -11.51 12.44 10.20
N ALA A 270 -12.24 12.50 11.31
CA ALA A 270 -12.44 13.74 12.08
C ALA A 270 -11.14 14.29 12.70
N GLN A 271 -10.15 13.42 12.89
CA GLN A 271 -8.82 13.77 13.37
C GLN A 271 -7.76 13.10 12.48
N ASN A 272 -6.56 13.67 12.46
CA ASN A 272 -5.45 13.09 11.73
C ASN A 272 -4.79 11.97 12.56
N HIS A 273 -5.24 10.73 12.35
CA HIS A 273 -4.62 9.55 12.93
C HIS A 273 -3.48 8.97 12.06
N GLY A 274 -3.11 9.66 10.99
CA GLY A 274 -2.16 9.19 9.99
C GLY A 274 -2.77 8.16 9.02
N GLY A 275 -1.89 7.37 8.39
CA GLY A 275 -2.33 6.35 7.44
C GLY A 275 -1.23 5.33 7.11
N HIS A 276 -1.66 4.28 6.43
CA HIS A 276 -0.93 3.03 6.37
C HIS A 276 -0.98 2.41 4.98
N ALA A 277 0.15 1.90 4.51
CA ALA A 277 0.29 1.23 3.22
C ALA A 277 0.35 -0.30 3.40
N VAL A 278 -0.35 -1.01 2.53
CA VAL A 278 -0.50 -2.47 2.53
C VAL A 278 -0.49 -2.99 1.09
N ILE A 279 -0.41 -4.31 0.94
CA ILE A 279 -0.49 -4.96 -0.37
C ILE A 279 -1.78 -5.78 -0.49
N ALA A 280 -2.57 -5.51 -1.52
CA ALA A 280 -3.71 -6.33 -1.92
C ALA A 280 -3.22 -7.50 -2.77
N ILE A 281 -3.69 -8.70 -2.43
CA ILE A 281 -3.25 -9.98 -3.00
C ILE A 281 -4.43 -10.88 -3.40
N GLY A 282 -5.66 -10.36 -3.35
CA GLY A 282 -6.84 -11.12 -3.70
C GLY A 282 -8.12 -10.35 -3.42
N TYR A 283 -9.26 -10.95 -3.76
CA TYR A 283 -10.59 -10.43 -3.46
C TYR A 283 -11.62 -11.56 -3.42
N ASP A 284 -12.77 -11.26 -2.80
CA ASP A 284 -13.95 -12.13 -2.79
C ASP A 284 -15.21 -11.27 -2.93
N ASP A 285 -15.98 -11.48 -3.99
CA ASP A 285 -17.22 -10.76 -4.31
C ASP A 285 -18.39 -11.17 -3.42
N LYS A 286 -18.39 -12.39 -2.88
CA LYS A 286 -19.44 -12.86 -1.99
C LYS A 286 -19.47 -12.04 -0.71
N ILE A 287 -18.30 -11.72 -0.16
CA ILE A 287 -18.15 -10.87 1.03
C ILE A 287 -17.83 -9.41 0.67
N GLN A 288 -17.60 -9.11 -0.61
CA GLN A 288 -17.23 -7.79 -1.14
C GLN A 288 -16.02 -7.18 -0.45
N ARG A 289 -14.91 -7.92 -0.41
CA ARG A 289 -13.67 -7.49 0.23
C ARG A 289 -12.45 -7.79 -0.64
N ILE A 290 -11.42 -6.94 -0.53
CA ILE A 290 -10.07 -7.27 -1.00
C ILE A 290 -9.28 -7.89 0.15
N LEU A 291 -8.45 -8.88 -0.16
CA LEU A 291 -7.52 -9.51 0.77
C LEU A 291 -6.22 -8.72 0.79
N CYS A 292 -5.89 -8.14 1.93
CA CYS A 292 -4.67 -7.37 2.13
C CYS A 292 -3.70 -8.11 3.04
N GLN A 293 -2.40 -7.95 2.79
CA GLN A 293 -1.33 -8.36 3.70
C GLN A 293 -0.71 -7.14 4.36
N ASN A 294 -0.57 -7.23 5.68
CA ASN A 294 -0.03 -6.19 6.53
C ASN A 294 1.45 -6.47 6.88
N SER A 295 2.10 -5.50 7.53
CA SER A 295 3.50 -5.55 7.95
C SER A 295 3.68 -5.37 9.47
N TRP A 296 2.82 -6.01 10.27
CA TRP A 296 2.83 -5.92 11.75
C TRP A 296 3.25 -7.23 12.44
N GLY A 297 3.89 -8.14 11.70
CA GLY A 297 4.33 -9.45 12.20
C GLY A 297 3.20 -10.49 12.30
N SER A 298 3.59 -11.74 12.53
CA SER A 298 2.70 -12.91 12.43
C SER A 298 2.10 -13.41 13.76
N GLY A 299 2.41 -12.82 14.92
CA GLY A 299 2.06 -13.52 16.17
C GLY A 299 2.06 -12.85 17.54
N THR A 300 2.26 -11.54 17.73
CA THR A 300 2.45 -11.04 19.13
C THR A 300 1.87 -9.69 19.51
N ARG A 301 1.18 -8.95 18.62
CA ARG A 301 0.59 -7.64 18.98
C ARG A 301 -0.73 -7.39 18.26
N SER A 302 -1.84 -7.39 19.02
CA SER A 302 -3.17 -6.83 18.67
C SER A 302 -3.82 -7.21 17.33
N PHE A 303 -3.20 -8.11 16.55
CA PHE A 303 -3.61 -8.52 15.23
C PHE A 303 -3.50 -10.04 15.08
N PRO A 304 -4.39 -10.84 15.69
CA PRO A 304 -4.52 -12.24 15.32
C PRO A 304 -5.47 -12.35 14.14
N SER A 305 -4.95 -11.98 12.97
CA SER A 305 -5.45 -12.49 11.71
C SER A 305 -4.46 -13.51 11.16
N LYS A 306 -4.97 -14.61 10.62
CA LYS A 306 -4.14 -15.72 10.14
C LYS A 306 -3.11 -15.23 9.10
N GLY A 307 -1.83 -15.28 9.47
CA GLY A 307 -0.72 -14.97 8.57
C GLY A 307 -0.61 -13.49 8.20
N GLY A 308 -0.98 -12.56 9.08
CA GLY A 308 -0.77 -11.13 8.83
C GLY A 308 -1.73 -10.52 7.80
N LEU A 309 -2.83 -11.20 7.49
CA LEU A 309 -3.78 -10.81 6.45
C LEU A 309 -4.98 -10.08 7.02
N PHE A 310 -5.68 -9.25 6.26
CA PHE A 310 -6.98 -8.77 6.68
C PHE A 310 -7.85 -8.52 5.46
N TRP A 311 -9.15 -8.56 5.69
CA TRP A 311 -10.11 -8.14 4.69
C TRP A 311 -10.35 -6.63 4.76
N MET A 312 -10.32 -5.97 3.61
CA MET A 312 -10.76 -4.59 3.47
C MET A 312 -12.03 -4.55 2.61
N PRO A 313 -13.16 -4.06 3.14
CA PRO A 313 -14.39 -3.94 2.37
C PRO A 313 -14.22 -3.07 1.11
N TYR A 314 -14.94 -3.40 0.04
CA TYR A 314 -14.92 -2.63 -1.20
C TYR A 314 -15.30 -1.17 -1.01
N ASP A 315 -16.13 -0.85 -0.02
CA ASP A 315 -16.55 0.52 0.23
C ASP A 315 -15.40 1.44 0.68
N TRP A 316 -14.31 0.90 1.24
CA TRP A 316 -13.04 1.61 1.49
C TRP A 316 -12.29 1.94 0.20
N VAL A 317 -12.12 0.94 -0.69
CA VAL A 317 -11.41 1.10 -1.98
C VAL A 317 -12.11 2.15 -2.84
N LYS A 318 -13.45 2.15 -2.80
CA LYS A 318 -14.30 3.05 -3.56
C LYS A 318 -14.53 4.40 -2.91
N ASP A 319 -13.86 4.69 -1.79
CA ASP A 319 -14.02 5.95 -1.09
C ASP A 319 -12.85 6.90 -1.34
N PHE A 320 -13.17 8.13 -1.72
CA PHE A 320 -12.19 9.13 -2.10
C PHE A 320 -11.33 9.62 -0.93
N ALA A 321 -11.90 9.63 0.28
CA ALA A 321 -11.26 10.14 1.49
C ALA A 321 -10.52 9.04 2.26
N ALA A 322 -11.04 7.80 2.23
CA ALA A 322 -10.53 6.72 3.08
C ALA A 322 -9.27 6.02 2.55
N THR A 323 -9.15 5.86 1.23
CA THR A 323 -7.99 5.22 0.58
C THR A 323 -7.35 6.16 -0.45
N ASN A 324 -6.11 5.91 -0.86
CA ASN A 324 -5.42 6.60 -1.97
C ASN A 324 -4.14 5.82 -2.34
N ASP A 325 -3.44 6.26 -3.39
CA ASP A 325 -2.12 5.77 -3.82
C ASP A 325 -2.10 4.28 -4.14
N PHE A 326 -2.93 3.88 -5.10
CA PHE A 326 -2.95 2.50 -5.61
C PHE A 326 -1.90 2.33 -6.70
N TRP A 327 -0.96 1.43 -6.50
CA TRP A 327 0.19 1.20 -7.38
C TRP A 327 0.43 -0.28 -7.64
N THR A 328 0.92 -0.61 -8.81
CA THR A 328 1.45 -1.92 -9.16
C THR A 328 2.79 -1.77 -9.89
N CYS A 329 3.63 -2.80 -9.90
CA CYS A 329 4.92 -2.81 -10.58
C CYS A 329 5.08 -4.04 -11.48
N ARG A 330 6.03 -3.97 -12.40
CA ARG A 330 6.38 -5.02 -13.37
C ARG A 330 7.89 -5.14 -13.45
N LEU A 331 8.40 -6.36 -13.64
CA LEU A 331 9.81 -6.54 -13.96
C LEU A 331 10.13 -6.19 -15.41
N GLU A 332 9.16 -6.30 -16.34
CA GLU A 332 9.41 -5.94 -17.73
C GLU A 332 9.55 -4.44 -17.93
N ASP A 333 10.31 -4.07 -18.95
CA ASP A 333 10.55 -2.67 -19.28
C ASP A 333 9.27 -1.92 -19.63
N SER A 334 9.27 -0.68 -19.17
CA SER A 334 8.29 0.37 -19.40
C SER A 334 7.75 0.44 -20.84
N ASP A 335 8.58 0.19 -21.84
CA ASP A 335 8.25 0.37 -23.26
C ASP A 335 7.28 -0.69 -23.78
N ASN A 336 7.13 -1.80 -23.05
CA ASN A 336 6.19 -2.88 -23.39
C ASN A 336 4.75 -2.55 -23.00
N PHE A 337 4.51 -1.44 -22.29
CA PHE A 337 3.21 -1.13 -21.72
C PHE A 337 2.67 0.21 -22.21
N LYS A 338 1.36 0.23 -22.46
CA LYS A 338 0.63 1.48 -22.67
C LYS A 338 0.33 2.13 -21.31
N SER A 339 0.17 3.45 -21.31
CA SER A 339 -0.36 4.23 -20.19
C SER A 339 -1.59 4.97 -20.67
N MET A 340 -2.61 5.08 -19.81
CA MET A 340 -3.72 5.99 -20.11
C MET A 340 -3.26 7.44 -20.03
N SER A 341 -3.81 8.28 -20.91
CA SER A 341 -3.72 9.74 -20.82
C SER A 341 -4.74 10.30 -19.82
N GLU A 342 -4.53 11.55 -19.39
CA GLU A 342 -5.49 12.26 -18.53
C GLU A 342 -6.87 12.40 -19.19
N GLU A 343 -6.91 12.58 -20.51
CA GLU A 343 -8.15 12.65 -21.30
C GLU A 343 -8.89 11.30 -21.30
N GLU A 344 -8.19 10.20 -21.49
CA GLU A 344 -8.78 8.85 -21.45
C GLU A 344 -9.34 8.51 -20.06
N ILE A 345 -8.63 8.92 -19.00
CA ILE A 345 -9.10 8.76 -17.61
C ILE A 345 -10.38 9.57 -17.38
N ASN A 346 -10.38 10.84 -17.78
CA ASN A 346 -11.56 11.69 -17.65
C ASN A 346 -12.74 11.14 -18.44
N GLN A 347 -12.52 10.63 -19.65
CA GLN A 347 -13.57 10.00 -20.45
C GLN A 347 -14.12 8.73 -19.78
N ARG A 348 -13.26 7.88 -19.19
CA ARG A 348 -13.71 6.71 -18.41
C ARG A 348 -14.58 7.12 -17.23
N VAL A 349 -14.21 8.19 -16.51
CA VAL A 349 -15.02 8.74 -15.40
C VAL A 349 -16.39 9.19 -15.89
N GLN A 350 -16.46 9.98 -16.96
CA GLN A 350 -17.73 10.45 -17.52
C GLN A 350 -18.62 9.30 -18.00
N ASN A 351 -18.03 8.27 -18.63
CA ASN A 351 -18.78 7.08 -19.04
C ASN A 351 -19.32 6.31 -17.83
N LYS A 352 -18.54 6.18 -16.77
CA LYS A 352 -18.97 5.51 -15.53
C LYS A 352 -20.09 6.29 -14.83
N ILE A 353 -20.05 7.62 -14.82
CA ILE A 353 -21.16 8.45 -14.30
C ILE A 353 -22.46 8.16 -15.05
N LYS A 354 -22.41 8.12 -16.39
CA LYS A 354 -23.59 7.80 -17.21
C LYS A 354 -24.17 6.42 -16.89
N GLU A 355 -23.30 5.41 -16.80
CA GLU A 355 -23.68 4.03 -16.42
C GLU A 355 -24.34 3.99 -15.03
N MET A 356 -23.80 4.72 -14.06
CA MET A 356 -24.32 4.75 -12.69
C MET A 356 -25.64 5.53 -12.55
N THR A 357 -25.87 6.52 -13.41
CA THR A 357 -27.05 7.39 -13.38
C THR A 357 -28.17 6.93 -14.33
N GLY A 358 -27.89 5.96 -15.21
CA GLY A 358 -28.86 5.40 -16.15
C GLY A 358 -29.12 6.28 -17.39
N HIS A 359 -28.14 7.13 -17.76
CA HIS A 359 -28.21 8.03 -18.92
C HIS A 359 -27.50 7.51 -20.17
#